data_AF-A0A7W6LQC6-F1
#
_entry.id   AF-A0A7W6LQC6-F1
#
_cell.length_a   1.000
_cell.length_b   1.000
_cell.length_c   1.000
_cell.angle_alpha   90.00
_cell.angle_beta   90.00
_cell.angle_gamma   90.00
#
_symmetry.space_group_name_H-M   'P 1'
#
loop_
_entity.id
_entity.type
_entity.pdbx_description
1 polymer ?
#
loop_
_entity_poly.entity_id
_entity_poly.type
_entity_poly.pdbx_seq_one_letter_code
_entity_poly.pdbx_strand_id
1 'polypeptide(L)'
;MRLITLKSNGHIVCDDSSGYGIILGEVSSAPNWNIRQVIDGPVYRHVRRSFQEERPPWPGICETCHTFSPGGIANDTLDSRIRVMVEPTLACNLRCPSCMRVREGKTRSGDWDLDPKIFETFLRSCAKNDIAIEEIQYLGWGEPLLYSEIGTLTRLARKWHPDCLQEITTSGSIPDPTVMDRVDIDKLTISCDGARPESYVKYRRSGALDQVFALFEHLSTLRDRPVVEWKYILFEHNDSEDEIRLSQELAEKFNVDSLLYIVTNSKKASRRFTIDKIKDFPFRYDRAHISPAASLLTIKQTGIVAPEYSSLGDGEKFSFFLDQAHITTSNLLELRGWCLQNDGRYVDRIECYHGPTLLGSARMRERRRDVERNRPHAQGPDSGFIFKLPLEENFIPRSLHFAIAAGEQKDIFSATLNFSAQH
;
A
#
# COMPACT_ATOMS: atom_id res chain seq x y z
N MET A 1 -11.15 -3.71 -12.48
CA MET A 1 -11.86 -4.70 -11.64
C MET A 1 -10.90 -5.81 -11.26
N ARG A 2 -10.23 -5.65 -10.12
CA ARG A 2 -9.28 -6.65 -9.59
C ARG A 2 -9.41 -6.86 -8.08
N LEU A 3 -9.95 -5.88 -7.34
CA LEU A 3 -10.14 -5.94 -5.90
C LEU A 3 -11.57 -6.37 -5.55
N ILE A 4 -11.71 -7.34 -4.65
CA ILE A 4 -12.96 -7.71 -3.98
C ILE A 4 -12.85 -7.29 -2.52
N THR A 5 -13.81 -6.51 -2.02
CA THR A 5 -13.84 -6.17 -0.59
C THR A 5 -14.92 -6.94 0.13
N LEU A 6 -14.51 -7.90 0.97
CA LEU A 6 -15.38 -8.67 1.86
C LEU A 6 -15.48 -7.97 3.22
N LYS A 7 -16.69 -7.59 3.60
CA LYS A 7 -16.97 -6.98 4.91
C LYS A 7 -17.28 -8.02 5.97
N SER A 8 -17.19 -7.62 7.23
CA SER A 8 -17.35 -8.56 8.35
C SER A 8 -18.77 -9.15 8.48
N ASN A 9 -19.75 -8.62 7.77
CA ASN A 9 -21.11 -9.19 7.70
C ASN A 9 -21.33 -10.08 6.46
N GLY A 10 -20.27 -10.43 5.72
CA GLY A 10 -20.34 -11.30 4.54
C GLY A 10 -20.67 -10.59 3.23
N HIS A 11 -21.00 -9.29 3.24
CA HIS A 11 -21.22 -8.52 2.01
C HIS A 11 -19.92 -8.25 1.27
N ILE A 12 -20.00 -8.30 -0.06
CA ILE A 12 -18.99 -7.77 -0.97
C ILE A 12 -19.43 -6.37 -1.37
N VAL A 13 -18.62 -5.34 -1.09
CA VAL A 13 -18.98 -3.93 -1.33
C VAL A 13 -17.96 -3.23 -2.23
N CYS A 14 -18.37 -2.12 -2.83
CA CYS A 14 -17.44 -1.16 -3.42
C CYS A 14 -16.77 -0.38 -2.28
N ASP A 15 -15.49 -0.62 -2.00
CA ASP A 15 -14.79 0.04 -0.89
C ASP A 15 -13.85 1.14 -1.37
N ASP A 16 -14.46 2.22 -1.85
CA ASP A 16 -13.78 3.27 -2.61
C ASP A 16 -13.84 4.64 -1.90
N SER A 17 -13.94 4.65 -0.57
CA SER A 17 -14.15 5.82 0.31
C SER A 17 -15.58 6.35 0.38
N SER A 18 -16.51 5.87 -0.44
CA SER A 18 -17.92 6.30 -0.44
C SER A 18 -18.77 5.65 0.67
N GLY A 19 -18.17 4.75 1.46
CA GLY A 19 -18.85 3.98 2.51
C GLY A 19 -19.45 2.68 1.98
N TYR A 20 -20.32 2.04 2.76
CA TYR A 20 -20.85 0.69 2.48
C TYR A 20 -22.13 0.67 1.64
N GLY A 21 -22.41 1.78 0.93
CA GLY A 21 -23.70 2.00 0.26
C GLY A 21 -23.94 1.15 -1.00
N ILE A 22 -22.89 0.66 -1.65
CA ILE A 22 -22.98 -0.14 -2.88
C ILE A 22 -22.57 -1.58 -2.58
N ILE A 23 -23.57 -2.47 -2.53
CA ILE A 23 -23.37 -3.91 -2.36
C ILE A 23 -23.23 -4.55 -3.74
N LEU A 24 -22.10 -5.20 -3.98
CA LEU A 24 -21.76 -5.88 -5.23
C LEU A 24 -22.14 -7.37 -5.19
N GLY A 25 -22.26 -7.94 -3.99
CA GLY A 25 -22.68 -9.31 -3.77
C GLY A 25 -22.63 -9.68 -2.29
N GLU A 26 -22.83 -10.96 -2.00
CA GLU A 26 -22.79 -11.51 -0.65
C GLU A 26 -22.19 -12.91 -0.70
N VAL A 27 -21.36 -13.21 0.29
CA VAL A 27 -20.84 -14.55 0.54
C VAL A 27 -21.71 -15.19 1.61
N SER A 28 -22.31 -16.33 1.28
CA SER A 28 -23.04 -17.13 2.27
C SER A 28 -22.19 -18.27 2.78
N SER A 29 -22.51 -18.77 3.98
CA SER A 29 -21.88 -19.97 4.54
C SER A 29 -22.39 -21.28 3.90
N ALA A 30 -23.19 -21.19 2.83
CA ALA A 30 -23.76 -22.35 2.16
C ALA A 30 -22.66 -23.13 1.42
N PRO A 31 -22.56 -24.47 1.60
CA PRO A 31 -21.47 -25.24 1.00
C PRO A 31 -21.39 -25.15 -0.53
N ASN A 32 -22.54 -24.91 -1.19
CA ASN A 32 -22.68 -24.80 -2.64
C ASN A 32 -22.59 -23.35 -3.17
N TRP A 33 -22.35 -22.36 -2.30
CA TRP A 33 -22.11 -20.99 -2.75
C TRP A 33 -20.92 -20.95 -3.71
N ASN A 34 -21.03 -20.14 -4.76
CA ASN A 34 -19.99 -20.02 -5.78
C ASN A 34 -19.73 -18.55 -6.15
N ILE A 35 -18.48 -18.12 -6.11
CA ILE A 35 -18.04 -16.78 -6.49
C ILE A 35 -18.53 -16.35 -7.87
N ARG A 36 -18.66 -17.28 -8.83
CA ARG A 36 -19.22 -17.03 -10.16
C ARG A 36 -20.64 -16.45 -10.12
N GLN A 37 -21.44 -16.80 -9.11
CA GLN A 37 -22.78 -16.22 -8.90
C GLN A 37 -22.71 -14.70 -8.63
N VAL A 38 -21.61 -14.23 -8.04
CA VAL A 38 -21.35 -12.82 -7.78
C VAL A 38 -20.69 -12.17 -8.99
N ILE A 39 -19.51 -12.66 -9.40
CA ILE A 39 -18.71 -11.99 -10.43
C ILE A 39 -19.33 -12.07 -11.82
N ASP A 40 -20.12 -13.09 -12.14
CA ASP A 40 -20.90 -13.17 -13.39
C ASP A 40 -22.34 -12.66 -13.21
N GLY A 41 -22.66 -12.22 -11.99
CA GLY A 41 -23.97 -11.76 -11.58
C GLY A 41 -24.39 -10.43 -12.21
N PRO A 42 -25.66 -10.04 -12.02
CA PRO A 42 -26.22 -8.84 -12.65
C PRO A 42 -25.47 -7.55 -12.28
N VAL A 43 -24.96 -7.43 -11.05
CA VAL A 43 -24.27 -6.22 -10.58
C VAL A 43 -22.92 -6.05 -11.28
N TYR A 44 -22.08 -7.09 -11.33
CA TYR A 44 -20.81 -7.02 -12.04
C TYR A 44 -20.99 -6.90 -13.56
N ARG A 45 -22.04 -7.51 -14.14
CA ARG A 45 -22.39 -7.27 -15.55
C ARG A 45 -22.77 -5.81 -15.82
N HIS A 46 -23.49 -5.16 -14.90
CA HIS A 46 -23.77 -3.73 -14.96
C HIS A 46 -22.51 -2.88 -14.88
N VAL A 47 -21.59 -3.20 -13.97
CA VAL A 47 -20.29 -2.51 -13.85
C VAL A 47 -19.49 -2.64 -15.15
N ARG A 48 -19.32 -3.85 -15.68
CA ARG A 48 -18.62 -4.10 -16.95
C ARG A 48 -19.24 -3.33 -18.12
N ARG A 49 -20.57 -3.38 -18.25
CA ARG A 49 -21.28 -2.63 -19.29
C ARG A 49 -21.06 -1.12 -19.16
N SER A 50 -21.11 -0.60 -17.94
CA SER A 50 -20.90 0.84 -17.69
C SER A 50 -19.50 1.28 -18.11
N PHE A 51 -18.47 0.46 -17.88
CA PHE A 51 -17.11 0.74 -18.36
C PHE A 51 -16.98 0.64 -19.88
N GLN A 52 -17.66 -0.30 -20.53
CA GLN A 52 -17.71 -0.38 -22.01
C GLN A 52 -18.40 0.84 -22.62
N GLU A 53 -19.36 1.43 -21.90
CA GLU A 53 -20.07 2.65 -22.27
C GLU A 53 -19.33 3.93 -21.79
N GLU A 54 -18.09 3.81 -21.29
CA GLU A 54 -17.24 4.90 -20.81
C GLU A 54 -17.92 5.81 -19.76
N ARG A 55 -18.77 5.22 -18.90
CA ARG A 55 -19.50 5.95 -17.85
C ARG A 55 -19.33 5.33 -16.46
N PRO A 56 -19.47 6.12 -15.38
CA PRO A 56 -19.48 5.58 -14.04
C PRO A 56 -20.63 4.56 -13.85
N PRO A 57 -20.40 3.43 -13.13
CA PRO A 57 -21.45 2.46 -12.87
C PRO A 57 -22.61 2.99 -12.03
N TRP A 58 -22.34 3.89 -11.09
CA TRP A 58 -23.37 4.60 -10.29
C TRP A 58 -23.18 6.12 -10.41
N PRO A 59 -23.80 6.76 -11.42
CA PRO A 59 -23.70 8.20 -11.63
C PRO A 59 -24.16 9.00 -10.40
N GLY A 60 -23.43 10.08 -10.10
CA GLY A 60 -23.60 10.90 -8.91
C GLY A 60 -22.98 10.33 -7.62
N ILE A 61 -22.56 9.06 -7.63
CA ILE A 61 -21.88 8.43 -6.48
C ILE A 61 -20.42 8.20 -6.83
N CYS A 62 -20.14 7.48 -7.92
CA CYS A 62 -18.79 7.12 -8.33
C CYS A 62 -17.91 8.35 -8.59
N GLU A 63 -18.47 9.45 -9.05
CA GLU A 63 -17.74 10.69 -9.34
C GLU A 63 -17.28 11.40 -8.06
N THR A 64 -17.85 11.06 -6.91
CA THR A 64 -17.46 11.60 -5.59
C THR A 64 -16.40 10.75 -4.87
N CYS A 65 -16.06 9.60 -5.44
CA CYS A 65 -15.11 8.66 -4.89
C CYS A 65 -13.67 9.20 -5.01
N HIS A 66 -12.86 9.05 -3.95
CA HIS A 66 -11.46 9.48 -3.97
C HIS A 66 -10.58 8.66 -4.92
N THR A 67 -11.02 7.46 -5.29
CA THR A 67 -10.34 6.60 -6.27
C THR A 67 -10.96 6.70 -7.66
N PHE A 68 -11.88 7.65 -7.89
CA PHE A 68 -12.44 7.89 -9.21
C PHE A 68 -11.35 8.37 -10.16
N SER A 69 -11.18 7.65 -11.26
CA SER A 69 -10.15 7.92 -12.27
C SER A 69 -10.83 8.10 -13.62
N PRO A 70 -11.29 9.31 -13.97
CA PRO A 70 -11.89 9.57 -15.28
C PRO A 70 -10.88 9.28 -16.39
N GLY A 71 -11.31 8.60 -17.46
CA GLY A 71 -10.44 8.16 -18.54
C GLY A 71 -9.49 7.00 -18.19
N GLY A 72 -9.59 6.45 -16.98
CA GLY A 72 -8.81 5.27 -16.57
C GLY A 72 -9.23 4.02 -17.34
N ILE A 73 -8.25 3.18 -17.69
CA ILE A 73 -8.52 1.91 -18.39
C ILE A 73 -8.95 0.86 -17.35
N ALA A 74 -10.14 0.28 -17.55
CA ALA A 74 -10.64 -0.78 -16.70
C ALA A 74 -9.82 -2.07 -16.89
N ASN A 75 -8.98 -2.40 -15.90
CA ASN A 75 -8.28 -3.68 -15.86
C ASN A 75 -9.17 -4.74 -15.18
N ASP A 76 -9.97 -5.47 -15.95
CA ASP A 76 -10.81 -6.56 -15.43
C ASP A 76 -10.06 -7.89 -15.44
N THR A 77 -9.82 -8.43 -14.25
CA THR A 77 -9.12 -9.70 -14.08
C THR A 77 -9.90 -10.69 -13.22
N LEU A 78 -11.14 -10.36 -12.83
CA LEU A 78 -11.90 -11.12 -11.82
C LEU A 78 -12.10 -12.59 -12.17
N ASP A 79 -12.03 -12.94 -13.46
CA ASP A 79 -12.20 -14.31 -13.95
C ASP A 79 -11.01 -15.23 -13.71
N SER A 80 -9.83 -14.68 -13.40
CA SER A 80 -8.58 -15.44 -13.27
C SER A 80 -7.72 -15.02 -12.08
N ARG A 81 -7.71 -13.73 -11.72
CA ARG A 81 -6.91 -13.23 -10.60
C ARG A 81 -7.56 -12.06 -9.88
N ILE A 82 -7.47 -12.08 -8.57
CA ILE A 82 -8.03 -11.04 -7.69
C ILE A 82 -7.06 -10.65 -6.58
N ARG A 83 -7.30 -9.47 -6.03
CA ARG A 83 -6.88 -9.06 -4.69
C ARG A 83 -8.11 -8.99 -3.81
N VAL A 84 -7.94 -9.20 -2.52
CA VAL A 84 -9.05 -9.23 -1.58
C VAL A 84 -8.74 -8.31 -0.41
N MET A 85 -9.65 -7.41 -0.09
CA MET A 85 -9.63 -6.73 1.20
C MET A 85 -10.69 -7.36 2.10
N VAL A 86 -10.30 -7.75 3.29
CA VAL A 86 -11.16 -8.41 4.28
C VAL A 86 -11.25 -7.52 5.50
N GLU A 87 -12.45 -7.07 5.86
CA GLU A 87 -12.69 -6.46 7.17
C GLU A 87 -13.01 -7.57 8.17
N PRO A 88 -12.11 -7.92 9.11
CA PRO A 88 -12.35 -9.03 10.03
C PRO A 88 -13.40 -8.66 11.07
N THR A 89 -13.39 -7.39 11.50
CA THR A 89 -14.31 -6.85 12.50
C THR A 89 -14.57 -5.36 12.28
N LEU A 90 -15.71 -4.86 12.79
CA LEU A 90 -15.95 -3.43 13.05
C LEU A 90 -15.62 -3.00 14.49
N ALA A 91 -15.25 -3.92 15.37
CA ALA A 91 -14.79 -3.58 16.70
C ALA A 91 -13.49 -2.76 16.62
N CYS A 92 -13.42 -1.67 17.38
CA CYS A 92 -12.21 -0.86 17.51
C CYS A 92 -12.29 -0.08 18.82
N ASN A 93 -11.17 -0.04 19.55
CA ASN A 93 -10.99 0.71 20.79
C ASN A 93 -10.68 2.20 20.57
N LEU A 94 -10.37 2.62 19.34
CA LEU A 94 -10.06 4.01 19.01
C LEU A 94 -11.29 4.82 18.57
N ARG A 95 -11.17 6.16 18.69
CA ARG A 95 -12.14 7.15 18.20
C ARG A 95 -11.49 8.22 17.33
N CYS A 96 -10.74 7.79 16.32
CA CYS A 96 -9.99 8.69 15.43
C CYS A 96 -10.91 9.71 14.72
N PRO A 97 -10.60 11.02 14.73
CA PRO A 97 -11.49 12.05 14.20
C PRO A 97 -11.90 11.92 12.73
N SER A 98 -11.03 11.36 11.89
CA SER A 98 -11.27 11.20 10.45
C SER A 98 -11.75 9.79 10.07
N CYS A 99 -11.98 8.91 11.04
CA CYS A 99 -12.39 7.54 10.76
C CYS A 99 -13.89 7.45 10.49
N MET A 100 -14.26 6.76 9.41
CA MET A 100 -15.66 6.59 8.98
C MET A 100 -16.41 5.54 9.81
N ARG A 101 -15.72 4.77 10.65
CA ARG A 101 -16.28 3.69 11.48
C ARG A 101 -17.59 4.06 12.17
N VAL A 102 -17.67 5.24 12.78
CA VAL A 102 -18.88 5.66 13.52
C VAL A 102 -20.07 5.89 12.57
N ARG A 103 -19.82 6.42 11.36
CA ARG A 103 -20.85 6.60 10.34
C ARG A 103 -21.29 5.25 9.80
N GLU A 104 -20.33 4.43 9.37
CA GLU A 104 -20.63 3.12 8.79
C GLU A 104 -21.28 2.16 9.80
N GLY A 105 -20.82 2.16 11.05
CA GLY A 105 -21.40 1.35 12.13
C GLY A 105 -22.84 1.72 12.50
N LYS A 106 -23.33 2.92 12.13
CA LYS A 106 -24.74 3.30 12.29
C LYS A 106 -25.63 2.79 11.17
N THR A 107 -25.08 2.65 9.97
CA THR A 107 -25.84 2.25 8.78
C THR A 107 -25.73 0.76 8.49
N ARG A 108 -24.77 0.07 9.11
CA ARG A 108 -24.53 -1.35 8.85
C ARG A 108 -25.45 -2.26 9.68
N SER A 109 -26.15 -3.15 8.99
CA SER A 109 -26.87 -4.28 9.57
C SER A 109 -25.99 -5.54 9.59
N GLY A 110 -26.35 -6.49 10.46
CA GLY A 110 -25.65 -7.78 10.58
C GLY A 110 -24.45 -7.75 11.53
N ASP A 111 -23.64 -8.80 11.46
CA ASP A 111 -22.61 -9.08 12.45
C ASP A 111 -21.43 -8.12 12.39
N TRP A 112 -20.83 -7.90 13.56
CA TRP A 112 -19.65 -7.06 13.70
C TRP A 112 -18.35 -7.79 13.42
N ASP A 113 -18.39 -9.11 13.43
CA ASP A 113 -17.25 -10.00 13.27
C ASP A 113 -17.53 -10.96 12.12
N LEU A 114 -16.53 -11.15 11.26
CA LEU A 114 -16.65 -12.07 10.13
C LEU A 114 -16.74 -13.50 10.65
N ASP A 115 -17.71 -14.29 10.20
CA ASP A 115 -17.69 -15.73 10.44
C ASP A 115 -16.56 -16.36 9.60
N PRO A 116 -15.56 -17.03 10.20
CA PRO A 116 -14.50 -17.73 9.46
C PRO A 116 -15.03 -18.70 8.39
N LYS A 117 -16.23 -19.27 8.57
CA LYS A 117 -16.87 -20.16 7.60
C LYS A 117 -17.30 -19.44 6.33
N ILE A 118 -17.73 -18.18 6.43
CA ILE A 118 -18.03 -17.33 5.26
C ILE A 118 -16.73 -17.12 4.49
N PHE A 119 -15.65 -16.74 5.18
CA PHE A 119 -14.35 -16.54 4.54
C PHE A 119 -13.79 -17.82 3.91
N GLU A 120 -13.85 -18.96 4.59
CA GLU A 120 -13.43 -20.25 4.02
C GLU A 120 -14.24 -20.61 2.78
N THR A 121 -15.56 -20.35 2.78
CA THR A 121 -16.41 -20.61 1.62
C THR A 121 -16.01 -19.75 0.43
N PHE A 122 -15.69 -18.48 0.65
CA PHE A 122 -15.12 -17.60 -0.37
C PHE A 122 -13.80 -18.14 -0.93
N LEU A 123 -12.82 -18.43 -0.07
CA LEU A 123 -11.49 -18.92 -0.46
C LEU A 123 -11.57 -20.23 -1.25
N ARG A 124 -12.33 -21.21 -0.74
CA ARG A 124 -12.58 -22.50 -1.39
C ARG A 124 -13.23 -22.30 -2.75
N SER A 125 -14.16 -21.37 -2.88
CA SER A 125 -14.82 -21.11 -4.15
C SER A 125 -13.87 -20.50 -5.17
N CYS A 126 -13.01 -19.55 -4.78
CA CYS A 126 -11.97 -19.03 -5.67
C CYS A 126 -11.05 -20.15 -6.17
N ALA A 127 -10.57 -21.01 -5.27
CA ALA A 127 -9.72 -22.16 -5.62
C ALA A 127 -10.42 -23.13 -6.59
N LYS A 128 -11.70 -23.46 -6.35
CA LYS A 128 -12.49 -24.35 -7.23
C LYS A 128 -12.68 -23.79 -8.64
N ASN A 129 -12.66 -22.48 -8.81
CA ASN A 129 -12.89 -21.80 -10.08
C ASN A 129 -11.58 -21.31 -10.73
N ASP A 130 -10.42 -21.78 -10.27
CA ASP A 130 -9.09 -21.40 -10.75
C ASP A 130 -8.85 -19.88 -10.72
N ILE A 131 -9.43 -19.19 -9.74
CA ILE A 131 -9.21 -17.76 -9.51
C ILE A 131 -8.08 -17.61 -8.49
N ALA A 132 -6.93 -17.15 -8.96
CA ALA A 132 -5.76 -16.89 -8.12
C ALA A 132 -6.01 -15.66 -7.21
N ILE A 133 -5.78 -15.83 -5.92
CA ILE A 133 -5.72 -14.70 -4.99
C ILE A 133 -4.27 -14.26 -4.85
N GLU A 134 -3.95 -13.09 -5.38
CA GLU A 134 -2.59 -12.56 -5.36
C GLU A 134 -2.24 -11.96 -3.99
N GLU A 135 -3.22 -11.34 -3.35
CA GLU A 135 -3.05 -10.61 -2.09
C GLU A 135 -4.35 -10.59 -1.29
N ILE A 136 -4.24 -10.78 0.03
CA ILE A 136 -5.30 -10.57 1.02
C ILE A 136 -4.85 -9.51 2.02
N GLN A 137 -5.59 -8.42 2.09
CA GLN A 137 -5.38 -7.34 3.03
C GLN A 137 -6.45 -7.38 4.11
N TYR A 138 -6.07 -7.68 5.34
CA TYR A 138 -6.95 -7.60 6.50
C TYR A 138 -6.97 -6.15 7.00
N LEU A 139 -7.97 -5.40 6.52
CA LEU A 139 -8.14 -3.99 6.75
C LEU A 139 -9.63 -3.62 6.60
N GLY A 140 -10.06 -2.63 7.37
CA GLY A 140 -11.41 -2.07 7.30
C GLY A 140 -11.53 -0.87 8.23
N TRP A 141 -12.73 -0.62 8.76
CA TRP A 141 -12.93 0.45 9.72
C TRP A 141 -12.74 0.01 11.18
N GLY A 142 -12.75 -1.30 11.46
CA GLY A 142 -12.39 -1.86 12.75
C GLY A 142 -10.88 -2.06 12.94
N GLU A 143 -10.50 -2.71 14.04
CA GLU A 143 -9.13 -3.09 14.39
C GLU A 143 -8.95 -4.61 14.22
N PRO A 144 -8.27 -5.07 13.14
CA PRO A 144 -8.08 -6.49 12.85
C PRO A 144 -7.50 -7.31 14.01
N LEU A 145 -6.55 -6.76 14.78
CA LEU A 145 -5.89 -7.51 15.84
C LEU A 145 -6.73 -7.65 17.13
N LEU A 146 -7.88 -6.97 17.23
CA LEU A 146 -8.85 -7.21 18.30
C LEU A 146 -9.80 -8.37 17.99
N TYR A 147 -9.83 -8.86 16.76
CA TYR A 147 -10.68 -9.97 16.37
C TYR A 147 -10.07 -11.31 16.83
N SER A 148 -10.81 -12.06 17.64
CA SER A 148 -10.30 -13.28 18.29
C SER A 148 -9.84 -14.36 17.30
N GLU A 149 -10.54 -14.47 16.16
CA GLU A 149 -10.30 -15.48 15.13
C GLU A 149 -9.36 -14.99 14.00
N ILE A 150 -8.63 -13.88 14.18
CA ILE A 150 -7.71 -13.37 13.14
C ILE A 150 -6.67 -14.40 12.70
N GLY A 151 -6.16 -15.20 13.64
CA GLY A 151 -5.26 -16.32 13.35
C GLY A 151 -5.94 -17.41 12.51
N THR A 152 -7.23 -17.65 12.71
CA THR A 152 -8.00 -18.61 11.91
C THR A 152 -8.15 -18.12 10.47
N LEU A 153 -8.44 -16.83 10.25
CA LEU A 153 -8.55 -16.28 8.89
C LEU A 153 -7.24 -16.42 8.11
N THR A 154 -6.10 -16.08 8.73
CA THR A 154 -4.79 -16.12 8.06
C THR A 154 -4.35 -17.54 7.72
N ARG A 155 -4.60 -18.51 8.61
CA ARG A 155 -4.37 -19.93 8.33
C ARG A 155 -5.29 -20.48 7.23
N LEU A 156 -6.55 -20.06 7.19
CA LEU A 156 -7.48 -20.46 6.13
C LEU A 156 -7.02 -19.95 4.76
N ALA A 157 -6.58 -18.68 4.69
CA ALA A 157 -6.00 -18.11 3.48
C ALA A 157 -4.77 -18.91 3.01
N ARG A 158 -3.80 -19.16 3.90
CA ARG A 158 -2.61 -19.96 3.57
C ARG A 158 -2.95 -21.39 3.12
N LYS A 159 -3.94 -22.03 3.76
CA LYS A 159 -4.40 -23.39 3.41
C LYS A 159 -4.94 -23.48 1.98
N TRP A 160 -5.78 -22.52 1.56
CA TRP A 160 -6.45 -22.56 0.26
C TRP A 160 -5.67 -21.89 -0.86
N HIS A 161 -4.84 -20.89 -0.52
CA HIS A 161 -4.05 -20.08 -1.46
C HIS A 161 -2.64 -19.87 -0.88
N PRO A 162 -1.76 -20.90 -0.92
CA PRO A 162 -0.46 -20.86 -0.23
C PRO A 162 0.49 -19.77 -0.73
N ASP A 163 0.39 -19.36 -1.99
CA ASP A 163 1.26 -18.36 -2.62
C ASP A 163 0.77 -16.91 -2.46
N CYS A 164 -0.43 -16.73 -1.90
CA CYS A 164 -1.06 -15.44 -1.66
C CYS A 164 -0.26 -14.63 -0.64
N LEU A 165 0.02 -13.36 -0.97
CA LEU A 165 0.57 -12.40 -0.01
C LEU A 165 -0.51 -12.03 1.01
N GLN A 166 -0.18 -12.08 2.29
CA GLN A 166 -1.11 -11.66 3.35
C GLN A 166 -0.56 -10.43 4.08
N GLU A 167 -1.38 -9.39 4.21
CA GLU A 167 -1.05 -8.18 4.95
C GLU A 167 -2.13 -7.86 5.99
N ILE A 168 -1.72 -7.54 7.22
CA ILE A 168 -2.59 -6.89 8.22
C ILE A 168 -2.22 -5.41 8.31
N THR A 169 -3.22 -4.53 8.25
CA THR A 169 -3.04 -3.14 8.69
C THR A 169 -3.76 -2.92 10.02
N THR A 170 -3.01 -2.55 11.05
CA THR A 170 -3.48 -2.39 12.43
C THR A 170 -3.14 -0.99 12.95
N SER A 171 -3.85 -0.52 13.98
CA SER A 171 -3.41 0.63 14.80
C SER A 171 -2.35 0.24 15.84
N GLY A 172 -2.19 -1.05 16.12
CA GLY A 172 -1.26 -1.58 17.12
C GLY A 172 -1.62 -1.30 18.58
N SER A 173 -2.65 -0.49 18.84
CA SER A 173 -3.10 -0.19 20.20
C SER A 173 -3.96 -1.35 20.72
N ILE A 174 -3.34 -2.49 20.99
CA ILE A 174 -4.00 -3.71 21.44
C ILE A 174 -3.52 -4.11 22.84
N PRO A 175 -4.38 -4.71 23.69
CA PRO A 175 -3.96 -5.13 25.03
C PRO A 175 -2.93 -6.26 25.06
N ASP A 176 -2.97 -7.16 24.06
CA ASP A 176 -2.18 -8.39 24.03
C ASP A 176 -1.40 -8.50 22.71
N PRO A 177 -0.07 -8.24 22.72
CA PRO A 177 0.75 -8.36 21.51
C PRO A 177 1.00 -9.83 21.10
N THR A 178 0.78 -10.81 21.99
CA THR A 178 0.98 -12.25 21.69
C THR A 178 -0.04 -12.79 20.69
N VAL A 179 -1.07 -12.00 20.34
CA VAL A 179 -1.94 -12.29 19.18
C VAL A 179 -1.14 -12.56 17.91
N MET A 180 0.03 -11.95 17.75
CA MET A 180 0.90 -12.17 16.59
C MET A 180 1.47 -13.59 16.52
N ASP A 181 1.54 -14.32 17.62
CA ASP A 181 2.09 -15.69 17.66
C ASP A 181 1.20 -16.70 16.91
N ARG A 182 -0.06 -16.34 16.69
CA ARG A 182 -1.06 -17.18 15.99
C ARG A 182 -1.44 -16.65 14.61
N VAL A 183 -0.75 -15.61 14.11
CA VAL A 183 -1.02 -14.93 12.84
C VAL A 183 0.05 -15.32 11.83
N ASP A 184 -0.36 -15.87 10.68
CA ASP A 184 0.53 -16.27 9.59
C ASP A 184 0.37 -15.31 8.40
N ILE A 185 1.19 -14.26 8.37
CA ILE A 185 1.13 -13.20 7.36
C ILE A 185 2.53 -12.82 6.87
N ASP A 186 2.58 -12.18 5.71
CA ASP A 186 3.83 -11.75 5.08
C ASP A 186 4.22 -10.32 5.49
N LYS A 187 3.23 -9.44 5.70
CA LYS A 187 3.44 -8.02 6.04
C LYS A 187 2.50 -7.55 7.15
N LEU A 188 3.02 -6.75 8.07
CA LEU A 188 2.26 -6.05 9.09
C LEU A 188 2.51 -4.54 8.96
N THR A 189 1.46 -3.78 8.71
CA THR A 189 1.50 -2.31 8.68
C THR A 189 0.86 -1.77 9.96
N ILE A 190 1.68 -1.14 10.82
CA ILE A 190 1.23 -0.53 12.08
C ILE A 190 1.07 0.96 11.86
N SER A 191 -0.18 1.43 11.89
CA SER A 191 -0.54 2.83 11.72
C SER A 191 -0.50 3.56 13.06
N CYS A 192 0.65 4.15 13.38
CA CYS A 192 0.92 4.87 14.62
C CYS A 192 1.37 6.30 14.31
N ASP A 193 0.51 7.27 14.62
CA ASP A 193 0.67 8.67 14.19
C ASP A 193 1.21 9.58 15.31
N GLY A 194 2.30 9.16 15.95
CA GLY A 194 2.98 9.91 17.01
C GLY A 194 4.05 9.06 17.69
N ALA A 195 5.15 9.68 18.09
CA ALA A 195 6.21 9.07 18.90
C ALA A 195 6.06 9.36 20.40
N ARG A 196 5.17 10.29 20.76
CA ARG A 196 4.87 10.68 22.15
C ARG A 196 3.39 10.53 22.47
N PRO A 197 3.01 10.21 23.71
CA PRO A 197 1.61 10.08 24.09
C PRO A 197 0.77 11.32 23.75
N GLU A 198 1.33 12.51 23.95
CA GLU A 198 0.64 13.80 23.78
C GLU A 198 0.37 14.16 22.32
N SER A 199 1.25 13.75 21.40
CA SER A 199 1.05 13.90 19.96
C SER A 199 0.12 12.81 19.44
N TYR A 200 0.38 11.55 19.80
CA TYR A 200 -0.35 10.37 19.36
C TYR A 200 -1.86 10.45 19.64
N VAL A 201 -2.24 10.78 20.87
CA VAL A 201 -3.66 10.76 21.29
C VAL A 201 -4.52 11.84 20.62
N LYS A 202 -3.91 12.87 20.02
CA LYS A 202 -4.64 13.94 19.33
C LYS A 202 -5.38 13.42 18.10
N TYR A 203 -4.78 12.49 17.37
CA TYR A 203 -5.42 11.79 16.26
C TYR A 203 -5.93 10.41 16.67
N ARG A 204 -5.11 9.58 17.32
CA ARG A 204 -5.46 8.21 17.76
C ARG A 204 -6.16 8.24 19.13
N ARG A 205 -7.29 8.93 19.20
CA ARG A 205 -8.05 9.12 20.45
C ARG A 205 -8.41 7.79 21.09
N SER A 206 -8.24 7.73 22.42
CA SER A 206 -8.43 6.52 23.25
C SER A 206 -7.39 5.42 23.02
N GLY A 207 -6.38 5.65 22.19
CA GLY A 207 -5.27 4.72 22.03
C GLY A 207 -4.24 4.87 23.13
N ALA A 208 -3.47 3.81 23.34
CA ALA A 208 -2.39 3.71 24.30
C ALA A 208 -1.09 3.45 23.52
N LEU A 209 -0.18 4.44 23.51
CA LEU A 209 1.04 4.38 22.69
C LEU A 209 2.01 3.30 23.20
N ASP A 210 2.04 3.07 24.50
CA ASP A 210 2.74 1.99 25.17
C ASP A 210 2.33 0.60 24.66
N GLN A 211 1.04 0.39 24.35
CA GLN A 211 0.58 -0.86 23.72
C GLN A 211 1.16 -1.04 22.32
N VAL A 212 1.23 0.04 21.53
CA VAL A 212 1.84 0.00 20.19
C VAL A 212 3.33 -0.34 20.29
N PHE A 213 4.03 0.27 21.25
CA PHE A 213 5.44 -0.03 21.50
C PHE A 213 5.64 -1.46 22.01
N ALA A 214 4.77 -1.98 22.87
CA ALA A 214 4.80 -3.38 23.29
C ALA A 214 4.60 -4.35 22.12
N LEU A 215 3.77 -4.00 21.14
CA LEU A 215 3.63 -4.79 19.90
C LEU A 215 4.93 -4.77 19.08
N PHE A 216 5.56 -3.60 18.90
CA PHE A 216 6.86 -3.52 18.22
C PHE A 216 7.95 -4.32 18.94
N GLU A 217 8.03 -4.21 20.27
CA GLU A 217 8.98 -4.96 21.08
C GLU A 217 8.74 -6.46 20.96
N HIS A 218 7.50 -6.93 21.07
CA HIS A 218 7.15 -8.35 20.89
C HIS A 218 7.57 -8.86 19.51
N LEU A 219 7.22 -8.14 18.44
CA LEU A 219 7.60 -8.49 17.07
C LEU A 219 9.12 -8.61 16.91
N SER A 220 9.91 -7.76 17.57
CA SER A 220 11.38 -7.83 17.52
C SER A 220 11.97 -9.09 18.15
N THR A 221 11.22 -9.78 19.01
CA THR A 221 11.63 -11.04 19.65
C THR A 221 11.29 -12.28 18.81
N LEU A 222 10.37 -12.15 17.85
CA LEU A 222 9.95 -13.27 17.01
C LEU A 222 11.03 -13.57 15.96
N ARG A 223 11.40 -14.86 15.87
CA ARG A 223 12.37 -15.34 14.87
C ARG A 223 11.82 -15.22 13.45
N ASP A 224 10.60 -15.72 13.26
CA ASP A 224 9.89 -15.72 11.99
C ASP A 224 8.75 -14.72 12.08
N ARG A 225 9.07 -13.44 11.84
CA ARG A 225 8.12 -12.32 11.89
C ARG A 225 7.79 -11.81 10.49
N PRO A 226 6.60 -11.22 10.28
CA PRO A 226 6.31 -10.54 9.03
C PRO A 226 7.23 -9.33 8.82
N VAL A 227 7.25 -8.82 7.59
CA VAL A 227 7.83 -7.49 7.31
C VAL A 227 6.99 -6.45 8.05
N VAL A 228 7.64 -5.64 8.90
CA VAL A 228 6.97 -4.64 9.74
C VAL A 228 7.18 -3.24 9.18
N GLU A 229 6.08 -2.58 8.82
CA GLU A 229 6.04 -1.19 8.40
C GLU A 229 5.35 -0.34 9.47
N TRP A 230 6.07 0.64 10.02
CA TRP A 230 5.46 1.71 10.81
C TRP A 230 4.99 2.80 9.86
N LYS A 231 3.67 2.94 9.70
CA LYS A 231 3.03 4.02 8.96
C LYS A 231 2.68 5.19 9.88
N TYR A 232 3.14 6.38 9.52
CA TYR A 232 3.04 7.60 10.34
C TYR A 232 2.48 8.76 9.50
N ILE A 233 1.25 9.20 9.75
CA ILE A 233 0.66 10.36 9.06
C ILE A 233 1.12 11.66 9.70
N LEU A 234 1.61 12.59 8.87
CA LEU A 234 2.13 13.89 9.30
C LEU A 234 0.99 14.91 9.48
N PHE A 235 0.83 15.37 10.71
CA PHE A 235 -0.08 16.42 11.15
C PHE A 235 0.69 17.54 11.85
N GLU A 236 0.08 18.72 11.99
CA GLU A 236 0.66 19.88 12.69
C GLU A 236 1.11 19.59 14.14
N HIS A 237 0.61 18.52 14.75
CA HIS A 237 0.84 18.19 16.15
C HIS A 237 1.87 17.08 16.38
N ASN A 238 2.41 16.50 15.31
CA ASN A 238 3.31 15.35 15.37
C ASN A 238 4.45 15.47 14.34
N ASP A 239 4.77 16.69 13.91
CA ASP A 239 5.74 16.98 12.84
C ASP A 239 6.97 17.78 13.30
N SER A 240 7.17 18.00 14.61
CA SER A 240 8.35 18.72 15.11
C SER A 240 9.63 17.93 14.88
N GLU A 241 10.78 18.61 14.75
CA GLU A 241 12.07 17.93 14.53
C GLU A 241 12.37 16.89 15.62
N ASP A 242 12.09 17.20 16.89
CA ASP A 242 12.27 16.26 17.99
C ASP A 242 11.31 15.07 17.96
N GLU A 243 10.10 15.23 17.44
CA GLU A 243 9.14 14.13 17.25
C GLU A 243 9.59 13.20 16.12
N ILE A 244 10.02 13.78 15.00
CA ILE A 244 10.53 13.05 13.83
C ILE A 244 11.85 12.35 14.14
N ARG A 245 12.74 12.99 14.90
CA ARG A 245 13.96 12.36 15.40
C ARG A 245 13.62 11.18 16.31
N LEU A 246 12.73 11.37 17.29
CA LEU A 246 12.36 10.31 18.23
C LEU A 246 11.69 9.11 17.52
N SER A 247 10.78 9.34 16.57
CA SER A 247 10.15 8.24 15.81
C SER A 247 11.19 7.41 15.03
N GLN A 248 12.21 8.05 14.47
CA GLN A 248 13.31 7.36 13.78
C GLN A 248 14.21 6.58 14.75
N GLU A 249 14.55 7.16 15.90
CA GLU A 249 15.31 6.47 16.96
C GLU A 249 14.55 5.24 17.50
N LEU A 250 13.23 5.37 17.69
CA LEU A 250 12.37 4.26 18.12
C LEU A 250 12.23 3.18 17.04
N ALA A 251 12.07 3.58 15.78
CA ALA A 251 12.01 2.66 14.65
C ALA A 251 13.28 1.81 14.55
N GLU A 252 14.45 2.43 14.73
CA GLU A 252 15.73 1.73 14.80
C GLU A 252 15.81 0.80 16.03
N LYS A 253 15.44 1.30 17.22
CA LYS A 253 15.39 0.50 18.46
C LYS A 253 14.54 -0.76 18.29
N PHE A 254 13.36 -0.62 17.69
CA PHE A 254 12.42 -1.71 17.47
C PHE A 254 12.76 -2.57 16.24
N ASN A 255 13.79 -2.19 15.48
CA ASN A 255 14.22 -2.86 14.26
C ASN A 255 13.09 -3.01 13.22
N VAL A 256 12.29 -1.96 13.01
CA VAL A 256 11.21 -1.98 12.01
C VAL A 256 11.78 -2.02 10.60
N ASP A 257 11.17 -2.76 9.67
CA ASP A 257 11.73 -2.88 8.31
C ASP A 257 11.50 -1.64 7.45
N SER A 258 10.48 -0.85 7.80
CA SER A 258 10.09 0.37 7.13
C SER A 258 9.47 1.35 8.12
N LEU A 259 9.88 2.63 8.05
CA LEU A 259 9.17 3.75 8.67
C LEU A 259 8.67 4.68 7.57
N LEU A 260 7.38 4.60 7.28
CA LEU A 260 6.72 5.35 6.21
C LEU A 260 6.00 6.58 6.78
N TYR A 261 6.51 7.76 6.47
CA TYR A 261 5.82 9.02 6.70
C TYR A 261 4.83 9.32 5.57
N ILE A 262 3.60 9.71 5.91
CA ILE A 262 2.55 10.07 4.96
C ILE A 262 2.27 11.57 5.01
N VAL A 263 2.55 12.27 3.91
CA VAL A 263 2.06 13.63 3.67
C VAL A 263 0.59 13.53 3.25
N THR A 264 -0.31 14.10 4.04
CA THR A 264 -1.77 14.03 3.82
C THR A 264 -2.35 15.38 3.44
N ASN A 265 -3.51 15.37 2.78
CA ASN A 265 -4.35 16.55 2.58
C ASN A 265 -5.55 16.60 3.56
N SER A 266 -5.54 15.74 4.58
CA SER A 266 -6.56 15.71 5.62
C SER A 266 -6.53 16.97 6.50
N LYS A 267 -7.62 17.21 7.23
CA LYS A 267 -7.66 18.30 8.23
C LYS A 267 -6.49 18.20 9.21
N LYS A 268 -5.84 19.33 9.49
CA LYS A 268 -4.63 19.45 10.34
C LYS A 268 -3.38 18.76 9.79
N ALA A 269 -3.30 18.52 8.48
CA ALA A 269 -2.08 18.11 7.81
C ALA A 269 -0.90 19.02 8.18
N SER A 270 0.31 18.45 8.23
CA SER A 270 1.53 19.23 8.47
C SER A 270 1.64 20.42 7.52
N ARG A 271 1.99 21.58 8.06
CA ARG A 271 2.36 22.78 7.26
C ARG A 271 3.88 22.86 7.03
N ARG A 272 4.65 22.06 7.78
CA ARG A 272 6.11 21.98 7.68
C ARG A 272 6.52 21.07 6.53
N PHE A 273 5.93 19.88 6.48
CA PHE A 273 6.22 18.86 5.47
C PHE A 273 5.05 18.76 4.50
N THR A 274 5.13 19.55 3.44
CA THR A 274 4.23 19.51 2.28
C THR A 274 4.88 18.72 1.15
N ILE A 275 4.13 18.46 0.07
CA ILE A 275 4.65 17.76 -1.12
C ILE A 275 5.92 18.44 -1.65
N ASP A 276 5.91 19.77 -1.76
CA ASP A 276 7.04 20.55 -2.29
C ASP A 276 8.29 20.52 -1.37
N LYS A 277 8.10 20.15 -0.10
CA LYS A 277 9.13 20.14 0.95
C LYS A 277 9.54 18.73 1.37
N ILE A 278 9.08 17.69 0.65
CA ILE A 278 9.44 16.29 0.92
C ILE A 278 10.96 16.08 0.86
N LYS A 279 11.64 16.75 -0.07
CA LYS A 279 13.10 16.66 -0.23
C LYS A 279 13.89 17.15 1.00
N ASP A 280 13.28 17.99 1.82
CA ASP A 280 13.90 18.59 3.01
C ASP A 280 13.64 17.75 4.28
N PHE A 281 13.03 16.56 4.15
CA PHE A 281 12.65 15.74 5.29
C PHE A 281 13.90 15.18 6.01
N PRO A 282 14.01 15.31 7.35
CA PRO A 282 15.24 15.03 8.09
C PRO A 282 15.42 13.53 8.37
N PHE A 283 15.74 12.75 7.34
CA PHE A 283 16.02 11.33 7.49
C PHE A 283 17.31 11.07 8.30
N ARG A 284 17.19 10.17 9.28
CA ARG A 284 18.24 9.65 10.15
C ARG A 284 18.23 8.14 10.18
N TYR A 285 17.03 7.55 10.23
CA TYR A 285 16.85 6.11 10.13
C TYR A 285 16.91 5.69 8.66
N ASP A 286 17.74 4.69 8.38
CA ASP A 286 18.11 4.29 7.03
C ASP A 286 16.97 3.59 6.27
N ARG A 287 15.99 3.05 7.01
CA ARG A 287 14.74 2.45 6.53
C ARG A 287 13.54 3.39 6.61
N ALA A 288 13.74 4.67 6.93
CA ALA A 288 12.69 5.68 6.88
C ALA A 288 12.53 6.26 5.47
N HIS A 289 11.27 6.53 5.09
CA HIS A 289 10.94 7.18 3.83
C HIS A 289 9.64 7.99 3.97
N ILE A 290 9.38 8.86 3.00
CA ILE A 290 8.19 9.71 2.98
C ILE A 290 7.45 9.55 1.67
N SER A 291 6.13 9.50 1.74
CA SER A 291 5.26 9.46 0.57
C SER A 291 4.06 10.37 0.78
N PRO A 292 3.58 11.04 -0.27
CA PRO A 292 2.21 11.58 -0.27
C PRO A 292 1.19 10.46 -0.13
N ALA A 293 0.02 10.81 0.42
CA ALA A 293 -1.16 9.96 0.43
C ALA A 293 -1.61 9.65 -1.00
N ALA A 294 -2.26 8.49 -1.20
CA ALA A 294 -2.70 8.04 -2.53
C ALA A 294 -3.62 9.05 -3.25
N SER A 295 -4.45 9.78 -2.49
CA SER A 295 -5.31 10.86 -3.03
C SER A 295 -4.55 12.02 -3.66
N LEU A 296 -3.23 12.14 -3.41
CA LEU A 296 -2.33 13.15 -3.97
C LEU A 296 -1.49 12.60 -5.13
N LEU A 297 -1.65 11.32 -5.46
CA LEU A 297 -0.87 10.61 -6.47
C LEU A 297 -1.68 10.28 -7.74
N THR A 298 -2.84 10.91 -7.94
CA THR A 298 -3.62 10.74 -9.16
C THR A 298 -2.77 11.09 -10.39
N ILE A 299 -2.67 10.16 -11.33
CA ILE A 299 -1.85 10.33 -12.54
C ILE A 299 -2.48 11.41 -13.43
N LYS A 300 -1.70 12.44 -13.75
CA LYS A 300 -2.02 13.50 -14.71
C LYS A 300 -1.44 13.21 -16.08
N GLN A 301 -0.22 12.68 -16.15
CA GLN A 301 0.47 12.43 -17.42
C GLN A 301 1.33 11.17 -17.30
N THR A 302 1.36 10.36 -18.35
CA THR A 302 2.26 9.21 -18.45
C THR A 302 3.42 9.56 -19.36
N GLY A 303 4.63 9.33 -18.87
CA GLY A 303 5.87 9.43 -19.62
C GLY A 303 6.26 8.11 -20.24
N ILE A 304 6.95 8.18 -21.39
CA ILE A 304 7.56 7.05 -22.07
C ILE A 304 9.08 7.27 -22.03
N VAL A 305 9.81 6.24 -21.62
CA VAL A 305 11.28 6.22 -21.74
C VAL A 305 11.62 6.06 -23.22
N ALA A 306 12.45 6.96 -23.77
CA ALA A 306 12.97 6.86 -25.13
C ALA A 306 14.26 6.02 -25.13
N PRO A 307 14.22 4.73 -25.54
CA PRO A 307 15.35 3.82 -25.36
C PRO A 307 16.60 4.25 -26.13
N GLU A 308 16.43 4.83 -27.32
CA GLU A 308 17.53 5.28 -28.18
C GLU A 308 18.33 6.46 -27.62
N TYR A 309 17.76 7.18 -26.65
CA TYR A 309 18.40 8.30 -25.95
C TYR A 309 18.62 8.01 -24.46
N SER A 310 18.52 6.75 -24.06
CA SER A 310 18.68 6.30 -22.68
C SER A 310 19.78 5.25 -22.61
N SER A 311 20.48 5.18 -21.48
CA SER A 311 21.48 4.14 -21.22
C SER A 311 20.98 3.12 -20.19
N LEU A 312 19.68 2.79 -20.22
CA LEU A 312 19.06 1.79 -19.34
C LEU A 312 19.31 0.37 -19.86
N GLY A 313 19.33 -0.60 -18.97
CA GLY A 313 19.50 -2.00 -19.32
C GLY A 313 20.49 -2.72 -18.42
N ASP A 314 21.05 -3.81 -18.94
CA ASP A 314 22.12 -4.56 -18.31
C ASP A 314 23.46 -3.86 -18.61
N GLY A 315 24.07 -3.26 -17.59
CA GLY A 315 25.41 -2.64 -17.64
C GLY A 315 26.51 -3.61 -17.24
N GLU A 316 27.75 -3.11 -17.06
CA GLU A 316 28.89 -3.96 -16.69
C GLU A 316 28.81 -4.48 -15.25
N LYS A 317 28.27 -3.66 -14.34
CA LYS A 317 28.17 -3.96 -12.90
C LYS A 317 26.73 -4.12 -12.41
N PHE A 318 25.80 -3.40 -13.03
CA PHE A 318 24.42 -3.33 -12.58
C PHE A 318 23.45 -3.49 -13.75
N SER A 319 22.30 -4.09 -13.47
CA SER A 319 21.10 -4.01 -14.28
C SER A 319 20.21 -2.89 -13.75
N PHE A 320 19.79 -1.94 -14.59
CA PHE A 320 18.90 -0.86 -14.18
C PHE A 320 17.85 -0.58 -15.24
N PHE A 321 16.59 -0.71 -14.85
CA PHE A 321 15.44 -0.55 -15.74
C PHE A 321 14.40 0.38 -15.09
N LEU A 322 13.73 1.17 -15.93
CA LEU A 322 12.58 1.98 -15.57
C LEU A 322 11.36 1.45 -16.31
N ASP A 323 10.34 1.06 -15.54
CA ASP A 323 9.11 0.49 -16.07
C ASP A 323 8.03 1.55 -16.24
N GLN A 324 8.03 2.57 -15.37
CA GLN A 324 6.98 3.58 -15.32
C GLN A 324 7.55 4.96 -15.02
N ALA A 325 7.00 5.96 -15.69
CA ALA A 325 7.19 7.37 -15.39
C ALA A 325 5.83 8.07 -15.44
N HIS A 326 5.41 8.70 -14.34
CA HIS A 326 4.13 9.39 -14.25
C HIS A 326 4.30 10.75 -13.60
N ILE A 327 3.55 11.75 -14.09
CA ILE A 327 3.37 13.03 -13.41
C ILE A 327 2.01 12.99 -12.73
N THR A 328 1.96 13.31 -11.45
CA THR A 328 0.71 13.36 -10.69
C THR A 328 0.04 14.73 -10.78
N THR A 329 -1.23 14.82 -10.40
CA THR A 329 -1.97 16.08 -10.27
C THR A 329 -1.38 17.01 -9.20
N SER A 330 -0.56 16.47 -8.30
CA SER A 330 0.17 17.22 -7.28
C SER A 330 1.60 17.56 -7.69
N ASN A 331 1.89 17.58 -9.00
CA ASN A 331 3.20 17.92 -9.57
C ASN A 331 4.36 17.06 -9.05
N LEU A 332 4.14 15.76 -8.88
CA LEU A 332 5.21 14.81 -8.57
C LEU A 332 5.55 13.98 -9.78
N LEU A 333 6.84 13.82 -10.04
CA LEU A 333 7.35 12.79 -10.94
C LEU A 333 7.53 11.48 -10.16
N GLU A 334 6.63 10.52 -10.39
CA GLU A 334 6.77 9.16 -9.91
C GLU A 334 7.52 8.32 -10.95
N LEU A 335 8.64 7.71 -10.55
CA LEU A 335 9.40 6.77 -11.38
C LEU A 335 9.41 5.42 -10.69
N ARG A 336 9.08 4.36 -11.43
CA ARG A 336 9.20 2.99 -10.92
C ARG A 336 10.12 2.18 -11.82
N GLY A 337 10.88 1.31 -11.20
CA GLY A 337 11.81 0.44 -11.89
C GLY A 337 12.34 -0.65 -10.98
N TRP A 338 13.42 -1.28 -11.43
CA TRP A 338 14.17 -2.25 -10.64
C TRP A 338 15.66 -2.14 -10.91
N CYS A 339 16.45 -2.55 -9.92
CA CYS A 339 17.89 -2.57 -10.03
C CYS A 339 18.51 -3.72 -9.24
N LEU A 340 19.52 -4.35 -9.83
CA LEU A 340 20.33 -5.41 -9.23
C LEU A 340 21.79 -5.24 -9.63
N GLN A 341 22.70 -5.72 -8.78
CA GLN A 341 24.04 -6.07 -9.23
C GLN A 341 23.94 -7.22 -10.25
N ASN A 342 24.91 -7.34 -11.16
CA ASN A 342 24.89 -8.38 -12.20
C ASN A 342 24.98 -9.81 -11.63
N ASP A 343 25.50 -9.95 -10.41
CA ASP A 343 25.49 -11.20 -9.65
C ASP A 343 24.16 -11.46 -8.91
N GLY A 344 23.18 -10.58 -9.11
CA GLY A 344 21.82 -10.65 -8.57
C GLY A 344 21.65 -10.19 -7.12
N ARG A 345 22.70 -9.63 -6.50
CA ARG A 345 22.60 -8.97 -5.19
C ARG A 345 21.88 -7.62 -5.30
N TYR A 346 21.31 -7.18 -4.19
CA TYR A 346 20.68 -5.86 -4.10
C TYR A 346 21.70 -4.72 -4.15
N VAL A 347 21.23 -3.55 -4.57
CA VAL A 347 21.98 -2.30 -4.58
C VAL A 347 21.68 -1.52 -3.30
N ASP A 348 22.67 -0.81 -2.75
CA ASP A 348 22.51 -0.06 -1.50
C ASP A 348 21.64 1.19 -1.67
N ARG A 349 21.88 1.95 -2.75
CA ARG A 349 21.19 3.21 -3.02
C ARG A 349 21.20 3.57 -4.50
N ILE A 350 20.14 4.26 -4.93
CA ILE A 350 20.06 4.94 -6.22
C ILE A 350 19.75 6.41 -5.97
N GLU A 351 20.51 7.30 -6.58
CA GLU A 351 20.32 8.76 -6.53
C GLU A 351 19.91 9.26 -7.92
N CYS A 352 18.82 10.02 -8.00
CA CYS A 352 18.28 10.58 -9.24
C CYS A 352 18.63 12.06 -9.35
N TYR A 353 19.19 12.46 -10.49
CA TYR A 353 19.68 13.80 -10.78
C TYR A 353 19.06 14.37 -12.05
N HIS A 354 18.92 15.69 -12.08
CA HIS A 354 18.71 16.48 -13.29
C HIS A 354 19.85 17.49 -13.44
N GLY A 355 20.71 17.28 -14.44
CA GLY A 355 21.99 17.99 -14.53
C GLY A 355 22.83 17.76 -13.25
N PRO A 356 23.37 18.81 -12.61
CA PRO A 356 24.11 18.69 -11.36
C PRO A 356 23.22 18.58 -10.11
N THR A 357 21.91 18.75 -10.25
CA THR A 357 20.99 18.85 -9.10
C THR A 357 20.47 17.47 -8.70
N LEU A 358 20.70 17.07 -7.44
CA LEU A 358 20.08 15.88 -6.86
C LEU A 358 18.57 16.14 -6.66
N LEU A 359 17.74 15.30 -7.26
CA LEU A 359 16.29 15.35 -7.09
C LEU A 359 15.81 14.48 -5.94
N GLY A 360 16.45 13.33 -5.70
CA GLY A 360 16.11 12.43 -4.61
C GLY A 360 16.85 11.10 -4.66
N SER A 361 16.66 10.27 -3.65
CA SER A 361 17.26 8.94 -3.53
C SER A 361 16.22 7.87 -3.26
N ALA A 362 16.45 6.64 -3.73
CA ALA A 362 15.62 5.47 -3.47
C ALA A 362 16.47 4.26 -3.05
N ARG A 363 15.82 3.30 -2.38
CA ARG A 363 16.38 1.99 -2.02
C ARG A 363 15.56 0.87 -2.67
N MET A 364 16.16 -0.30 -2.84
CA MET A 364 15.50 -1.46 -3.45
C MET A 364 14.64 -2.14 -2.39
N ARG A 365 13.34 -1.84 -2.39
CA ARG A 365 12.38 -2.29 -1.35
C ARG A 365 11.02 -2.68 -1.91
N GLU A 366 10.76 -2.41 -3.19
CA GLU A 366 9.54 -2.89 -3.83
C GLU A 366 9.70 -4.34 -4.26
N ARG A 367 8.70 -5.17 -3.93
CA ARG A 367 8.65 -6.56 -4.36
C ARG A 367 8.37 -6.67 -5.85
N ARG A 368 9.26 -7.35 -6.55
CA ARG A 368 9.29 -7.63 -8.00
C ARG A 368 9.49 -9.12 -8.25
N ARG A 369 8.44 -9.90 -7.98
CA ARG A 369 8.40 -11.35 -8.27
C ARG A 369 8.57 -11.64 -9.76
N ASP A 370 8.17 -10.72 -10.63
CA ASP A 370 8.43 -10.78 -12.06
C ASP A 370 9.94 -10.75 -12.36
N VAL A 371 10.70 -9.88 -11.68
CA VAL A 371 12.16 -9.81 -11.83
C VAL A 371 12.82 -11.06 -11.27
N GLU A 372 12.46 -11.46 -10.05
CA GLU A 372 12.96 -12.69 -9.42
C GLU A 372 12.76 -13.93 -10.32
N ARG A 373 11.57 -14.08 -10.92
CA ARG A 373 11.27 -15.21 -11.81
C ARG A 373 12.08 -15.20 -13.11
N ASN A 374 12.45 -14.03 -13.60
CA ASN A 374 13.13 -13.87 -14.91
C ASN A 374 14.64 -13.63 -14.78
N ARG A 375 15.17 -13.44 -13.56
CA ARG A 375 16.60 -13.20 -13.29
C ARG A 375 17.14 -14.32 -12.39
N PRO A 376 17.78 -15.36 -12.95
CA PRO A 376 18.18 -16.58 -12.21
C PRO A 376 19.10 -16.36 -11.01
N HIS A 377 19.83 -15.24 -10.97
CA HIS A 377 20.75 -14.90 -9.89
C HIS A 377 20.15 -13.97 -8.84
N ALA A 378 18.93 -13.46 -9.04
CA ALA A 378 18.32 -12.54 -8.10
C ALA A 378 18.25 -13.16 -6.69
N GLN A 379 18.77 -12.44 -5.70
CA GLN A 379 18.78 -12.88 -4.31
C GLN A 379 17.36 -13.05 -3.72
N GLY A 380 16.36 -12.40 -4.34
CA GLY A 380 14.96 -12.47 -3.95
C GLY A 380 14.14 -11.36 -4.62
N PRO A 381 12.89 -11.12 -4.18
CA PRO A 381 11.96 -10.26 -4.88
C PRO A 381 12.19 -8.75 -4.66
N ASP A 382 12.96 -8.30 -3.67
CA ASP A 382 13.02 -6.89 -3.26
C ASP A 382 13.93 -6.00 -4.14
N SER A 383 13.90 -6.20 -5.45
CA SER A 383 14.75 -5.49 -6.43
C SER A 383 14.15 -4.19 -6.98
N GLY A 384 12.90 -3.88 -6.64
CA GLY A 384 12.20 -2.72 -7.19
C GLY A 384 12.42 -1.43 -6.40
N PHE A 385 12.22 -0.29 -7.07
CA PHE A 385 12.26 1.03 -6.45
C PHE A 385 11.13 1.95 -6.94
N ILE A 386 10.86 2.98 -6.13
CA ILE A 386 9.98 4.09 -6.50
C ILE A 386 10.67 5.40 -6.11
N PHE A 387 10.78 6.32 -7.07
CA PHE A 387 11.04 7.72 -6.79
C PHE A 387 9.74 8.51 -6.79
N LYS A 388 9.61 9.49 -5.88
CA LYS A 388 8.54 10.49 -5.88
C LYS A 388 9.19 11.87 -5.76
N LEU A 389 9.45 12.48 -6.91
CA LEU A 389 10.28 13.69 -7.03
C LEU A 389 9.37 14.90 -7.22
N PRO A 390 9.33 15.86 -6.27
CA PRO A 390 8.58 17.10 -6.47
C PRO A 390 9.11 17.86 -7.69
N LEU A 391 8.20 18.30 -8.56
CA LEU A 391 8.53 19.12 -9.72
C LEU A 391 8.24 20.59 -9.40
N GLU A 392 9.11 21.47 -9.89
CA GLU A 392 8.83 22.91 -9.89
C GLU A 392 7.72 23.23 -10.92
N GLU A 393 7.00 24.32 -10.69
CA GLU A 393 5.88 24.71 -11.55
C GLU A 393 6.35 24.90 -13.00
N ASN A 394 5.71 24.20 -13.94
CA ASN A 394 6.05 24.14 -15.38
C ASN A 394 7.41 23.50 -15.72
N PHE A 395 8.06 22.82 -14.78
CA PHE A 395 9.30 22.08 -15.05
C PHE A 395 9.04 20.57 -15.12
N ILE A 396 9.32 19.98 -16.29
CA ILE A 396 9.29 18.52 -16.49
C ILE A 396 10.67 18.09 -17.00
N PRO A 397 11.45 17.31 -16.23
CA PRO A 397 12.77 16.88 -16.68
C PRO A 397 12.63 15.91 -17.85
N ARG A 398 13.26 16.26 -18.97
CA ARG A 398 13.34 15.39 -20.16
C ARG A 398 14.48 14.39 -20.10
N SER A 399 15.49 14.65 -19.28
CA SER A 399 16.64 13.77 -19.09
C SER A 399 16.97 13.69 -17.61
N LEU A 400 17.23 12.46 -17.15
CA LEU A 400 17.58 12.16 -15.77
C LEU A 400 18.83 11.27 -15.75
N HIS A 401 19.65 11.45 -14.73
CA HIS A 401 20.80 10.59 -14.45
C HIS A 401 20.59 9.85 -13.13
N PHE A 402 20.96 8.59 -13.09
CA PHE A 402 20.82 7.73 -11.91
C PHE A 402 22.20 7.24 -11.50
N ALA A 403 22.69 7.70 -10.35
CA ALA A 403 23.91 7.19 -9.75
C ALA A 403 23.56 5.99 -8.86
N ILE A 404 24.19 4.86 -9.15
CA ILE A 404 23.93 3.57 -8.50
C ILE A 404 25.15 3.22 -7.65
N ALA A 405 24.94 2.78 -6.42
CA ALA A 405 26.04 2.39 -5.52
C ALA A 405 25.75 1.06 -4.80
N ALA A 406 26.75 0.18 -4.79
CA ALA A 406 26.80 -1.03 -3.97
C ALA A 406 28.21 -1.25 -3.42
N GLY A 407 28.43 -0.98 -2.13
CA GLY A 407 29.75 -0.91 -1.53
C GLY A 407 30.65 0.11 -2.23
N GLU A 408 31.80 -0.34 -2.73
CA GLU A 408 32.74 0.51 -3.49
C GLU A 408 32.37 0.63 -4.98
N GLN A 409 31.45 -0.20 -5.48
CA GLN A 409 31.05 -0.18 -6.88
C GLN A 409 30.06 0.94 -7.15
N LYS A 410 30.28 1.67 -8.25
CA LYS A 410 29.42 2.75 -8.73
C LYS A 410 29.26 2.68 -10.24
N ASP A 411 28.10 3.13 -10.71
CA ASP A 411 27.80 3.30 -12.13
C ASP A 411 26.73 4.38 -12.32
N ILE A 412 26.62 4.92 -13.55
CA ILE A 412 25.66 5.97 -13.90
C ILE A 412 24.83 5.55 -15.09
N PHE A 413 23.52 5.61 -14.93
CA PHE A 413 22.54 5.37 -15.99
C PHE A 413 21.85 6.67 -16.37
N SER A 414 21.37 6.78 -17.61
CA SER A 414 20.57 7.92 -18.06
C SER A 414 19.23 7.45 -18.62
N ALA A 415 18.18 8.24 -18.37
CA ALA A 415 16.88 8.05 -18.98
C ALA A 415 16.41 9.35 -19.62
N THR A 416 16.00 9.26 -20.88
CA THR A 416 15.29 10.33 -21.56
C THR A 416 13.80 10.04 -21.53
N LEU A 417 13.01 10.96 -20.99
CA LEU A 417 11.58 10.83 -20.77
C LEU A 417 10.79 11.77 -21.69
N ASN A 418 9.83 11.20 -22.41
CA ASN A 418 8.88 11.92 -23.23
C ASN A 418 7.50 11.86 -22.60
N PHE A 419 6.96 13.02 -22.22
CA PHE A 419 5.61 13.13 -21.68
C PHE A 419 4.69 13.68 -22.78
N SER A 420 3.72 12.89 -23.24
CA SER A 420 2.73 13.33 -24.23
C SER A 420 1.75 14.29 -23.59
N ALA A 421 1.50 15.46 -24.19
CA ALA A 421 0.40 16.32 -23.74
C ALA A 421 -0.92 15.53 -23.82
N GLN A 422 -1.71 15.47 -22.76
CA GLN A 422 -3.08 14.97 -22.86
C GLN A 422 -3.91 15.97 -23.68
N HIS A 423 -4.65 15.46 -24.66
CA HIS A 423 -5.67 16.20 -25.39
C HIS A 423 -6.92 16.39 -24.53
#